data_AF-A0A6U9QTS5-F1
#
_entry.id   AF-A0A6U9QTS5-F1
#
_cell.length_a   1.000
_cell.length_b   1.000
_cell.length_c   1.000
_cell.angle_alpha   90.00
_cell.angle_beta   90.00
_cell.angle_gamma   90.00
#
_symmetry.space_group_name_H-M   'P 1'
#
loop_
_entity.id
_entity.type
_entity.pdbx_description
1 polymer ?
#
loop_
_entity_poly.entity_id
_entity_poly.type
_entity_poly.pdbx_seq_one_letter_code
_entity_poly.pdbx_strand_id
1 'polypeptide(L)'
;VTRVQALYARFHESVFVDGVFSQDAWEEFPLAGSLCQIPLSQPYFFVSVLVCWTATIWVDLLESYRYMSLWWQLKPPSSAEEMTQVDFLRGHLPASKPLDPLAHPLGGGQAGRLDHVEDSGEYVVLTAADRRTKAATIGLILIPKIVIAVSLWWLGARWLVATTCFQDLLLNAVALAFITELD
;
A
#
# COMPACT_ATOMS: atom_id res chain seq x y z
N VAL A 1 -2.48 34.31 10.55
CA VAL A 1 -1.98 33.81 11.85
C VAL A 1 -2.86 34.28 13.01
N THR A 2 -3.08 35.59 13.20
CA THR A 2 -3.89 36.16 14.29
C THR A 2 -5.32 35.59 14.39
N ARG A 3 -6.03 35.41 13.25
CA ARG A 3 -7.36 34.77 13.24
C ARG A 3 -7.35 33.34 13.78
N VAL A 4 -6.31 32.56 13.45
CA VAL A 4 -6.18 31.16 13.88
C VAL A 4 -5.90 31.09 15.38
N GLN A 5 -5.02 31.97 15.88
CA GLN A 5 -4.71 32.06 17.31
C GLN A 5 -5.95 32.45 18.13
N ALA A 6 -6.74 33.43 17.67
CA ALA A 6 -7.97 33.82 18.34
C ALA A 6 -9.02 32.70 18.34
N LEU A 7 -9.12 31.95 17.24
CA LEU A 7 -10.00 30.78 17.15
C LEU A 7 -9.57 29.67 18.12
N TYR A 8 -8.27 29.40 18.21
CA TYR A 8 -7.70 28.40 19.11
C TYR A 8 -7.85 28.77 20.59
N ALA A 9 -7.71 30.06 20.92
CA ALA A 9 -7.95 30.56 22.27
C ALA A 9 -9.41 30.34 22.71
N ARG A 10 -10.38 30.67 21.85
CA ARG A 10 -11.81 30.42 22.12
C ARG A 10 -12.13 28.94 22.25
N PHE A 11 -11.52 28.10 21.42
CA PHE A 11 -11.63 26.66 21.53
C PHE A 11 -11.17 26.17 22.91
N HIS A 12 -9.99 26.60 23.37
CA HIS A 12 -9.50 26.21 24.70
C HIS A 12 -10.41 26.68 25.82
N GLU A 13 -10.90 27.92 25.76
CA GLU A 13 -11.81 28.48 26.77
C GLU A 13 -13.15 27.75 26.82
N SER A 14 -13.68 27.31 25.68
CA SER A 14 -15.03 26.73 25.60
C SER A 14 -15.04 25.21 25.78
N VAL A 15 -13.98 24.51 25.39
CA VAL A 15 -13.95 23.05 25.30
C VAL A 15 -13.19 22.40 26.47
N PHE A 16 -12.31 23.13 27.14
CA PHE A 16 -11.59 22.61 28.31
C PHE A 16 -12.28 23.06 29.60
N VAL A 17 -12.95 22.13 30.27
CA VAL A 17 -13.57 22.35 31.59
C VAL A 17 -12.57 21.90 32.65
N ASP A 18 -12.20 22.81 33.56
CA ASP A 18 -11.20 22.57 34.60
C ASP A 18 -9.83 22.07 34.07
N GLY A 19 -9.47 22.52 32.86
CA GLY A 19 -8.21 22.13 32.20
C GLY A 19 -8.22 20.74 31.55
N VAL A 20 -9.37 20.05 31.55
CA VAL A 20 -9.55 18.75 30.88
C VAL A 20 -10.44 18.93 29.65
N PHE A 21 -10.08 18.28 28.55
CA PHE A 21 -10.89 18.27 27.33
C PHE A 21 -12.25 17.60 27.60
N SER A 22 -13.34 18.31 27.31
CA SER A 22 -14.71 17.78 27.40
C SER A 22 -15.26 17.49 26.00
N GLN A 23 -15.62 16.23 25.74
CA GLN A 23 -16.21 15.80 24.48
C GLN A 23 -17.58 16.46 24.25
N ASP A 24 -18.41 16.54 25.28
CA ASP A 24 -19.74 17.15 25.18
C ASP A 24 -19.61 18.65 24.82
N ALA A 25 -18.65 19.36 25.43
CA ALA A 25 -18.39 20.77 25.12
C ALA A 25 -17.83 20.97 23.70
N TRP A 26 -17.09 19.99 23.17
CA TRP A 26 -16.64 20.01 21.77
C TRP A 26 -17.81 19.86 20.79
N GLU A 27 -18.74 18.96 21.08
CA GLU A 27 -19.93 18.73 20.24
C GLU A 27 -20.85 19.95 20.18
N GLU A 28 -20.92 20.73 21.27
CA GLU A 28 -21.67 21.98 21.32
C GLU A 28 -20.90 23.18 20.74
N PHE A 29 -19.60 23.05 20.43
CA PHE A 29 -18.77 24.17 20.03
C PHE A 29 -19.09 24.61 18.58
N PRO A 30 -19.62 25.83 18.36
CA PRO A 30 -20.17 26.25 17.06
C PRO A 30 -19.10 26.43 15.97
N LEU A 31 -17.82 26.51 16.33
CA LEU A 31 -16.71 26.74 15.40
C LEU A 31 -15.84 25.50 15.19
N ALA A 32 -16.28 24.31 15.64
CA ALA A 32 -15.56 23.04 15.48
C ALA A 32 -15.16 22.80 14.01
N GLY A 33 -16.08 22.99 13.07
CA GLY A 33 -15.82 22.84 11.63
C GLY A 33 -14.75 23.79 11.09
N SER A 34 -14.66 25.02 11.61
CA SER A 34 -13.62 25.97 11.19
C SER A 34 -12.23 25.57 11.69
N LEU A 35 -12.13 24.96 12.89
CA LEU A 35 -10.88 24.43 13.41
C LEU A 35 -10.41 23.19 12.63
N CYS A 36 -11.34 22.29 12.34
CA CYS A 36 -11.14 21.09 11.54
C CYS A 36 -10.54 21.36 10.15
N GLN A 37 -10.81 22.53 9.56
CA GLN A 37 -10.29 22.93 8.25
C GLN A 37 -8.90 23.59 8.28
N ILE A 38 -8.36 23.94 9.45
CA ILE A 38 -7.06 24.64 9.54
C ILE A 38 -5.93 23.82 8.89
N PRO A 39 -5.77 22.51 9.17
CA PRO A 39 -4.71 21.71 8.55
C PRO A 39 -4.86 21.61 7.03
N LEU A 40 -6.11 21.52 6.55
CA LEU A 40 -6.44 21.47 5.12
C LEU A 40 -6.25 22.80 4.40
N SER A 41 -6.33 23.92 5.11
CA SER A 41 -6.11 25.25 4.55
C SER A 41 -4.66 25.51 4.14
N GLN A 42 -3.71 24.66 4.57
CA GLN A 42 -2.32 24.77 4.15
C GLN A 42 -2.10 23.98 2.84
N PRO A 43 -1.91 24.66 1.69
CA PRO A 43 -1.89 24.01 0.39
C PRO A 43 -0.73 23.01 0.25
N TYR A 44 0.41 23.29 0.89
CA TYR A 44 1.57 22.38 0.88
C TYR A 44 1.28 21.06 1.58
N PHE A 45 0.60 21.10 2.73
CA PHE A 45 0.21 19.89 3.45
C PHE A 45 -0.78 19.08 2.62
N PHE A 46 -1.82 19.73 2.09
CA PHE A 46 -2.81 19.08 1.24
C PHE A 46 -2.19 18.43 -0.01
N VAL A 47 -1.30 19.15 -0.72
CA VAL A 47 -0.58 18.59 -1.87
C VAL A 47 0.30 17.41 -1.47
N SER A 48 0.96 17.45 -0.30
CA SER A 48 1.76 16.31 0.18
C SER A 48 0.91 15.06 0.39
N VAL A 49 -0.30 15.19 0.94
CA VAL A 49 -1.24 14.07 1.11
C VAL A 49 -1.67 13.51 -0.24
N LEU A 50 -1.98 14.37 -1.22
CA LEU A 50 -2.31 13.93 -2.58
C LEU A 50 -1.15 13.24 -3.30
N VAL A 51 0.08 13.70 -3.08
CA VAL A 51 1.29 13.08 -3.62
C VAL A 51 1.50 11.71 -3.00
N CYS A 52 1.40 11.58 -1.67
CA CYS A 52 1.46 10.28 -0.99
C CYS A 52 0.39 9.33 -1.52
N TRP A 53 -0.86 9.79 -1.64
CA TRP A 53 -1.96 9.01 -2.22
C TRP A 53 -1.66 8.54 -3.65
N THR A 54 -1.14 9.43 -4.49
CA THR A 54 -0.77 9.10 -5.88
C THR A 54 0.39 8.12 -5.92
N ALA A 55 1.37 8.25 -5.02
CA ALA A 55 2.50 7.32 -4.91
C ALA A 55 2.04 5.91 -4.50
N THR A 56 1.11 5.79 -3.55
CA THR A 56 0.55 4.49 -3.13
C THR A 56 -0.13 3.78 -4.31
N ILE A 57 -1.01 4.48 -5.04
CA ILE A 57 -1.66 3.91 -6.23
C ILE A 57 -0.64 3.57 -7.32
N TRP A 58 0.40 4.39 -7.47
CA TRP A 58 1.45 4.15 -8.45
C TRP A 58 2.26 2.88 -8.16
N VAL A 59 2.60 2.63 -6.89
CA VAL A 59 3.32 1.41 -6.49
C VAL A 59 2.51 0.16 -6.84
N ASP A 60 1.22 0.12 -6.50
CA ASP A 60 0.35 -1.03 -6.85
C ASP A 60 0.23 -1.24 -8.38
N LEU A 61 0.11 -0.15 -9.14
CA LEU A 61 0.09 -0.21 -10.59
C LEU A 61 1.43 -0.70 -11.17
N LEU A 62 2.55 -0.27 -10.61
CA LEU A 62 3.89 -0.66 -11.06
C LEU A 62 4.16 -2.15 -10.79
N GLU A 63 3.75 -2.65 -9.62
CA GLU A 63 3.85 -4.08 -9.31
C GLU A 63 3.00 -4.91 -10.27
N SER A 64 1.75 -4.50 -10.48
CA SER A 64 0.85 -5.14 -11.44
C SER A 64 1.41 -5.13 -12.86
N TYR A 65 2.02 -4.02 -13.28
CA TYR A 65 2.70 -3.91 -14.56
C TYR A 65 3.92 -4.83 -14.65
N ARG A 66 4.72 -4.93 -13.58
CA ARG A 66 5.89 -5.82 -13.55
C ARG A 66 5.49 -7.28 -13.72
N TYR A 67 4.47 -7.74 -13.00
CA TYR A 67 3.93 -9.10 -13.15
C TYR A 67 3.41 -9.34 -14.57
N MET A 68 2.68 -8.37 -15.13
CA MET A 68 2.18 -8.46 -16.50
C MET A 68 3.31 -8.47 -17.55
N SER A 69 4.37 -7.69 -17.35
CA SER A 69 5.53 -7.66 -18.23
C SER A 69 6.24 -9.01 -18.28
N LEU A 70 6.42 -9.65 -17.12
CA LEU A 70 6.95 -11.01 -17.04
C LEU A 70 6.02 -12.02 -17.74
N TRP A 71 4.71 -11.91 -17.52
CA TRP A 71 3.71 -12.75 -18.18
C TRP A 71 3.73 -12.60 -19.71
N TRP A 72 3.96 -11.38 -20.20
CA TRP A 72 4.01 -11.10 -21.62
C TRP A 72 5.24 -11.73 -22.30
N GLN A 73 6.37 -11.77 -21.59
CA GLN A 73 7.63 -12.33 -22.08
C GLN A 73 7.62 -13.87 -22.20
N LEU A 74 6.62 -14.56 -21.62
CA LEU A 74 6.47 -16.01 -21.79
C LEU A 74 6.32 -16.40 -23.26
N LYS A 75 7.06 -17.41 -23.71
CA LYS A 75 6.98 -17.90 -25.08
C LYS A 75 5.62 -18.58 -25.32
N PRO A 76 4.99 -18.41 -26.49
CA PRO A 76 3.80 -19.19 -26.82
C PRO A 76 4.17 -20.68 -26.90
N PRO A 77 3.34 -21.59 -26.33
CA PRO A 77 3.61 -23.02 -26.38
C PRO A 77 3.55 -23.53 -27.83
N SER A 78 4.41 -24.50 -28.17
CA SER A 78 4.41 -25.12 -29.50
C SER A 78 3.37 -26.24 -29.63
N SER A 79 3.02 -26.86 -28.50
CA SER A 79 2.02 -27.91 -28.35
C SER A 79 1.12 -27.62 -27.13
N ALA A 80 -0.14 -28.03 -27.18
CA ALA A 80 -1.05 -27.94 -26.04
C ALA A 80 -0.58 -28.76 -24.82
N GLU A 81 0.22 -29.81 -25.05
CA GLU A 81 0.77 -30.67 -23.98
C GLU A 81 1.86 -29.95 -23.16
N GLU A 82 2.62 -29.02 -23.76
CA GLU A 82 3.62 -28.20 -23.06
C GLU A 82 2.99 -27.15 -22.13
N MET A 83 1.70 -26.83 -22.31
CA MET A 83 1.02 -25.78 -21.54
C MET A 83 0.71 -26.20 -20.09
N THR A 84 0.70 -27.50 -19.81
CA THR A 84 0.36 -28.09 -18.51
C THR A 84 1.48 -28.90 -17.89
N GLN A 85 2.68 -28.90 -18.49
CA GLN A 85 3.82 -29.53 -17.85
C GLN A 85 4.27 -28.62 -16.70
N VAL A 86 3.53 -28.71 -15.60
CA VAL A 86 4.00 -28.37 -14.26
C VAL A 86 5.11 -29.37 -14.03
N ASP A 87 6.33 -29.03 -14.46
CA ASP A 87 7.53 -29.71 -14.01
C ASP A 87 7.60 -29.44 -12.52
N PHE A 88 6.94 -30.32 -11.77
CA PHE A 88 7.02 -30.46 -10.35
C PHE A 88 8.49 -30.80 -10.10
N LEU A 89 9.32 -29.76 -9.98
CA LEU A 89 10.74 -29.88 -9.66
C LEU A 89 10.81 -30.40 -8.23
N ARG A 90 10.53 -31.69 -8.07
CA ARG A 90 10.53 -32.44 -6.83
C ARG A 90 12.00 -32.61 -6.43
N GLY A 91 12.54 -31.58 -5.81
CA GLY A 91 13.71 -31.67 -4.94
C GLY A 91 15.00 -32.18 -5.57
N HIS A 92 15.42 -31.67 -6.73
CA HIS A 92 16.83 -31.76 -7.16
C HIS A 92 17.37 -30.37 -7.47
N LEU A 93 17.27 -29.45 -6.50
CA LEU A 93 18.30 -28.42 -6.40
C LEU A 93 19.62 -29.17 -6.20
N PRO A 94 20.59 -29.06 -7.12
CA PRO A 94 21.92 -29.61 -6.86
C PRO A 94 22.38 -28.98 -5.56
N ALA A 95 22.62 -29.80 -4.54
CA ALA A 95 23.13 -29.37 -3.24
C ALA A 95 24.13 -28.26 -3.50
N SER A 96 23.80 -27.04 -3.07
CA SER A 96 24.70 -25.92 -3.15
C SER A 96 26.00 -26.42 -2.55
N LYS A 97 27.07 -26.41 -3.36
CA LYS A 97 28.40 -26.71 -2.85
C LYS A 97 28.54 -25.90 -1.57
N PRO A 98 28.83 -26.53 -0.41
CA PRO A 98 29.07 -25.78 0.81
C PRO A 98 30.13 -24.74 0.45
N LEU A 99 29.76 -23.46 0.57
CA LEU A 99 30.75 -22.39 0.45
C LEU A 99 31.78 -22.69 1.53
N ASP A 100 33.01 -22.94 1.11
CA ASP A 100 34.13 -23.09 2.04
C ASP A 100 34.10 -21.87 2.99
N PRO A 101 34.03 -22.09 4.31
CA PRO A 101 34.05 -21.01 5.26
C PRO A 101 35.45 -20.37 5.20
N LEU A 102 35.55 -19.28 4.44
CA LEU A 102 36.75 -18.47 4.37
C LEU A 102 36.90 -17.83 5.75
N ALA A 103 37.74 -18.47 6.56
CA ALA A 103 38.01 -18.11 7.95
C ALA A 103 38.52 -16.66 8.03
N HIS A 104 37.63 -15.76 8.46
CA HIS A 104 38.03 -14.43 8.92
C HIS A 104 37.86 -14.40 10.45
N PRO A 105 38.96 -14.39 11.23
CA PRO A 105 38.87 -14.39 12.68
C PRO A 105 38.90 -12.95 13.18
N LEU A 106 37.76 -12.27 13.29
CA LEU A 106 37.66 -11.05 14.08
C LEU A 106 36.29 -10.89 14.75
N GLY A 107 36.32 -10.93 16.08
CA GLY A 107 35.53 -10.03 16.92
C GLY A 107 34.14 -10.51 17.31
N GLY A 108 34.02 -10.97 18.56
CA GLY A 108 32.75 -11.32 19.19
C GLY A 108 31.77 -10.15 19.28
N GLY A 109 30.53 -10.43 18.88
CA GLY A 109 29.34 -9.64 19.15
C GLY A 109 28.15 -10.57 18.90
N GLN A 110 27.28 -10.71 19.90
CA GLN A 110 26.13 -11.63 19.90
C GLN A 110 25.26 -11.44 18.64
N ALA A 111 25.39 -12.37 17.70
CA ALA A 111 24.49 -12.51 16.58
C ALA A 111 23.20 -13.18 17.08
N GLY A 112 22.11 -12.41 17.07
CA GLY A 112 20.77 -12.95 17.15
C GLY A 112 20.62 -14.04 16.08
N ARG A 113 20.23 -15.23 16.53
CA ARG A 113 19.85 -16.38 15.71
C ARG A 113 18.74 -15.93 14.74
N LEU A 114 19.12 -15.59 13.52
CA LEU A 114 18.23 -15.57 12.37
C LEU A 114 17.91 -17.04 12.08
N ASP A 115 16.77 -17.50 12.60
CA ASP A 115 16.20 -18.77 12.18
C ASP A 115 15.89 -18.64 10.69
N HIS A 116 16.78 -19.22 9.89
CA HIS A 116 16.60 -19.43 8.46
C HIS A 116 15.44 -20.42 8.33
N VAL A 117 14.21 -19.91 8.30
CA VAL A 117 13.05 -20.69 7.90
C VAL A 117 13.27 -21.03 6.42
N GLU A 118 13.89 -22.19 6.17
CA GLU A 118 13.86 -22.86 4.86
C GLU A 118 12.41 -23.24 4.58
N ASP A 119 11.64 -22.25 4.14
CA ASP A 119 10.35 -22.47 3.52
C ASP A 119 10.65 -23.20 2.20
N SER A 120 10.54 -24.53 2.26
CA SER A 120 10.63 -25.42 1.10
C SER A 120 9.36 -25.24 0.27
N GLY A 121 9.15 -24.00 -0.20
CA GLY A 121 8.04 -23.59 -1.02
C GLY A 121 8.15 -24.27 -2.37
N GLU A 122 7.22 -25.19 -2.61
CA GLU A 122 6.97 -25.75 -3.92
C GLU A 122 6.65 -24.61 -4.89
N TYR A 123 7.64 -24.22 -5.70
CA TYR A 123 7.48 -23.14 -6.66
C TYR A 123 7.01 -23.71 -8.00
N VAL A 124 5.82 -23.28 -8.43
CA VAL A 124 5.28 -23.62 -9.76
C VAL A 124 5.87 -22.65 -10.78
N VAL A 125 6.77 -23.13 -11.64
CA VAL A 125 7.33 -22.31 -12.75
C VAL A 125 6.43 -22.46 -13.97
N LEU A 126 5.76 -21.37 -14.35
CA LEU A 126 5.03 -21.28 -15.61
C LEU A 126 6.02 -21.00 -16.74
N THR A 127 6.20 -21.95 -17.67
CA THR A 127 7.20 -21.87 -18.75
C THR A 127 6.64 -21.35 -20.07
N ALA A 128 5.33 -21.49 -20.30
CA ALA A 128 4.66 -21.03 -21.52
C ALA A 128 3.22 -20.57 -21.26
N ALA A 129 2.71 -19.64 -22.07
CA ALA A 129 1.34 -19.16 -22.00
C ALA A 129 0.75 -18.89 -23.40
N ASP A 130 -0.45 -19.43 -23.66
CA ASP A 130 -1.15 -19.21 -24.93
C ASP A 130 -1.64 -17.76 -25.09
N ARG A 131 -1.76 -17.31 -26.34
CA ARG A 131 -2.23 -15.95 -26.68
C ARG A 131 -3.64 -15.68 -26.17
N ARG A 132 -4.53 -16.69 -26.17
CA ARG A 132 -5.89 -16.53 -25.65
C ARG A 132 -5.88 -16.35 -24.13
N THR A 133 -5.07 -17.14 -23.43
CA THR A 133 -4.90 -17.00 -21.98
C THR A 133 -4.31 -15.64 -21.64
N LYS A 134 -3.29 -15.16 -22.36
CA LYS A 134 -2.75 -13.80 -22.18
C LYS A 134 -3.82 -12.72 -22.36
N ALA A 135 -4.60 -12.79 -23.42
CA ALA A 135 -5.69 -11.84 -23.66
C ALA A 135 -6.77 -11.91 -22.59
N ALA A 136 -7.11 -13.12 -22.12
CA ALA A 136 -8.08 -13.33 -21.05
C ALA A 136 -7.58 -12.78 -19.70
N THR A 137 -6.33 -13.05 -19.31
CA THR A 137 -5.71 -12.47 -18.11
C THR A 137 -5.72 -10.94 -18.15
N ILE A 138 -5.39 -10.35 -19.30
CA ILE A 138 -5.43 -8.89 -19.45
C ILE A 138 -6.87 -8.37 -19.33
N GLY A 139 -7.80 -8.98 -20.06
CA GLY A 139 -9.19 -8.55 -20.10
C GLY A 139 -9.93 -8.72 -18.78
N LEU A 140 -9.68 -9.81 -18.06
CA LEU A 140 -10.45 -10.21 -16.87
C LEU A 140 -9.78 -9.83 -15.55
N ILE A 141 -8.46 -9.56 -15.54
CA ILE A 141 -7.72 -9.25 -14.32
C ILE A 141 -7.15 -7.84 -14.39
N LEU A 142 -6.37 -7.54 -15.45
CA LEU A 142 -5.66 -6.25 -15.54
C LEU A 142 -6.61 -5.07 -15.77
N ILE A 143 -7.54 -5.20 -16.72
CA ILE A 143 -8.48 -4.10 -17.03
C ILE A 143 -9.32 -3.75 -15.79
N PRO A 144 -9.98 -4.72 -15.10
CA PRO A 144 -10.70 -4.40 -13.88
C PRO A 144 -9.82 -3.76 -12.80
N LYS A 145 -8.59 -4.26 -12.60
CA LYS A 145 -7.65 -3.68 -11.63
C LYS A 145 -7.29 -2.23 -11.96
N ILE A 146 -6.99 -1.92 -13.23
CA ILE A 146 -6.72 -0.55 -13.68
C ILE A 146 -7.96 0.35 -13.50
N VAL A 147 -9.14 -0.15 -13.87
CA VAL A 147 -10.39 0.62 -13.71
C VAL A 147 -10.65 0.93 -12.24
N ILE A 148 -10.47 -0.05 -11.36
CA ILE A 148 -10.60 0.13 -9.91
C ILE A 148 -9.56 1.13 -9.41
N ALA A 149 -8.28 0.97 -9.76
CA ALA A 149 -7.21 1.88 -9.33
C ALA A 149 -7.45 3.33 -9.78
N VAL A 150 -7.86 3.55 -11.03
CA VAL A 150 -8.18 4.89 -11.55
C VAL A 150 -9.43 5.46 -10.87
N SER A 151 -10.44 4.61 -10.63
CA SER A 151 -11.66 5.00 -9.94
C SER A 151 -11.39 5.36 -8.47
N LEU A 152 -10.57 4.57 -7.76
CA LEU A 152 -10.13 4.85 -6.39
C LEU A 152 -9.25 6.09 -6.34
N TRP A 153 -8.34 6.28 -7.30
CA TRP A 153 -7.54 7.49 -7.37
C TRP A 153 -8.41 8.75 -7.51
N TRP A 154 -9.37 8.73 -8.46
CA TRP A 154 -10.30 9.83 -8.68
C TRP A 154 -11.24 10.07 -7.50
N LEU A 155 -11.89 9.01 -7.01
CA LEU A 155 -12.81 9.10 -5.87
C LEU A 155 -12.06 9.50 -4.60
N GLY A 156 -10.89 8.93 -4.33
CA GLY A 156 -10.02 9.28 -3.21
C GLY A 156 -9.60 10.75 -3.26
N ALA A 157 -9.16 11.24 -4.43
CA ALA A 157 -8.85 12.66 -4.60
C ALA A 157 -10.08 13.56 -4.36
N ARG A 158 -11.24 13.20 -4.92
CA ARG A 158 -12.49 13.94 -4.69
C ARG A 158 -12.94 13.90 -3.23
N TRP A 159 -12.75 12.75 -2.58
CA TRP A 159 -13.15 12.52 -1.19
C TRP A 159 -12.24 13.31 -0.24
N LEU A 160 -10.91 13.29 -0.46
CA LEU A 160 -9.94 14.11 0.27
C LEU A 160 -10.20 15.61 0.12
N VAL A 161 -10.71 16.07 -1.03
CA VAL A 161 -11.14 17.47 -1.24
C VAL A 161 -12.44 17.77 -0.49
N ALA A 162 -13.32 16.78 -0.33
CA ALA A 162 -14.61 16.94 0.32
C ALA A 162 -14.54 16.82 1.86
N THR A 163 -13.49 16.22 2.42
CA THR A 163 -13.35 16.06 3.86
C THR A 163 -13.21 17.42 4.54
N THR A 164 -14.17 17.77 5.39
CA THR A 164 -14.18 19.06 6.11
C THR A 164 -13.43 19.00 7.43
N CYS A 165 -13.11 17.82 7.94
CA CYS A 165 -12.32 17.62 9.15
C CYS A 165 -11.12 16.70 8.96
N PHE A 166 -9.99 17.10 9.57
CA PHE A 166 -8.75 16.33 9.55
C PHE A 166 -8.89 14.94 10.18
N GLN A 167 -9.70 14.79 11.23
CA GLN A 167 -9.93 13.51 11.88
C GLN A 167 -10.56 12.49 10.93
N ASP A 168 -11.57 12.91 10.17
CA ASP A 168 -12.20 12.06 9.16
C ASP A 168 -11.19 11.69 8.08
N LEU A 169 -10.31 12.62 7.69
CA LEU A 169 -9.28 12.35 6.69
C LEU A 169 -8.32 11.26 7.16
N LEU A 170 -7.85 11.35 8.40
CA LEU A 170 -6.97 10.35 9.00
C LEU A 170 -7.67 8.99 9.14
N LEU A 171 -8.92 8.99 9.62
CA LEU A 171 -9.67 7.75 9.85
C LEU A 171 -9.92 7.00 8.54
N ASN A 172 -10.21 7.74 7.46
CA ASN A 172 -10.36 7.16 6.12
C ASN A 172 -9.03 6.74 5.50
N ALA A 173 -7.94 7.49 5.72
CA ALA A 173 -6.60 7.08 5.28
C ALA A 173 -6.13 5.78 5.97
N VAL A 174 -6.38 5.64 7.28
CA VAL A 174 -6.05 4.43 8.04
C VAL A 174 -6.92 3.25 7.62
N ALA A 175 -8.23 3.45 7.43
CA ALA A 175 -9.12 2.41 6.94
C ALA A 175 -8.70 1.91 5.56
N LEU A 176 -8.25 2.82 4.69
CA LEU A 176 -7.77 2.49 3.36
C LEU A 176 -6.44 1.75 3.38
N ALA A 177 -5.51 2.15 4.26
CA ALA A 177 -4.26 1.43 4.48
C ALA A 177 -4.52 -0.01 4.95
N PHE A 178 -5.48 -0.20 5.86
CA PHE A 178 -5.89 -1.53 6.33
C PHE A 178 -6.49 -2.38 5.21
N ILE A 179 -7.31 -1.79 4.34
CA ILE A 179 -7.87 -2.50 3.17
C ILE A 179 -6.76 -2.91 2.20
N THR A 180 -5.76 -2.05 1.97
CA THR A 180 -4.63 -2.38 1.08
C THR A 180 -3.67 -3.41 1.66
N GLU A 181 -3.60 -3.56 2.98
CA GLU A 181 -2.80 -4.63 3.62
C GLU A 181 -3.51 -5.99 3.63
N LEU A 182 -4.82 -6.03 3.36
CA LEU A 182 -5.62 -7.26 3.29
C LEU A 182 -5.66 -7.89 1.90
N ASP A 183 -5.25 -7.19 0.85
CA ASP A 183 -5.18 -7.66 -0.54
C ASP A 183 -3.77 -8.19 -0.87
#